data_AF-A0A498HIM3-F1
#
_entry.id   AF-A0A498HIM3-F1
#
_cell.length_a   1.000
_cell.length_b   1.000
_cell.length_c   1.000
_cell.angle_alpha   90.00
_cell.angle_beta   90.00
_cell.angle_gamma   90.00
#
_symmetry.space_group_name_H-M   'P 1'
#
loop_
_entity.id
_entity.type
_entity.pdbx_description
1 polymer ?
#
loop_
_entity_poly.entity_id
_entity_poly.type
_entity_poly.pdbx_seq_one_letter_code
_entity_poly.pdbx_strand_id
1 'polypeptide(L)'
;MDEGIPAWAKSLDAKIEATLEKVKCKTEREVSSLLRELSTFEDCMEVLEDMEDVDDTAYLKALEKFTSLDWWRMFMMMSESRKKIMAQ
;
A
#
# COMPACT_ATOMS: atom_id res chain seq x y z
N MET A 1 -42.16 19.49 8.32
CA MET A 1 -42.04 18.58 7.16
C MET A 1 -40.76 17.82 7.36
N ASP A 2 -40.85 16.53 7.65
CA ASP A 2 -39.70 15.63 7.61
C ASP A 2 -39.84 14.87 6.29
N GLU A 3 -39.08 15.32 5.29
CA GLU A 3 -39.06 14.77 3.95
C GLU A 3 -38.37 13.40 4.03
N GLY A 4 -39.17 12.35 4.23
CA GLY A 4 -38.69 11.00 4.48
C GLY A 4 -37.87 10.46 3.32
N ILE A 5 -36.60 10.16 3.58
CA ILE A 5 -35.68 9.57 2.59
C ILE A 5 -36.30 8.28 2.02
N PRO A 6 -36.49 8.19 0.70
CA PRO A 6 -37.20 7.08 0.08
C PRO A 6 -36.39 5.77 0.16
N ALA A 7 -37.09 4.64 0.28
CA ALA A 7 -36.48 3.32 0.52
C ALA A 7 -35.43 2.90 -0.53
N TRP A 8 -35.50 3.44 -1.75
CA TRP A 8 -34.52 3.18 -2.81
C TRP A 8 -33.16 3.83 -2.52
N ALA A 9 -33.12 4.96 -1.82
CA ALA A 9 -31.87 5.63 -1.43
C ALA A 9 -31.10 4.82 -0.39
N LYS A 10 -31.79 4.27 0.62
CA LYS A 10 -31.21 3.36 1.62
C LYS A 10 -30.63 2.08 1.00
N SER A 11 -31.26 1.58 -0.07
CA SER A 11 -30.79 0.43 -0.83
C SER A 11 -29.52 0.74 -1.63
N LEU A 12 -29.37 1.98 -2.12
CA LEU A 12 -28.18 2.43 -2.82
C LEU A 12 -26.97 2.49 -1.87
N ASP A 13 -27.15 3.09 -0.69
CA ASP A 13 -26.11 3.23 0.32
C ASP A 13 -25.59 1.86 0.78
N ALA A 14 -26.49 0.93 1.10
CA ALA A 14 -26.13 -0.44 1.46
C ALA A 14 -25.34 -1.15 0.36
N LYS A 15 -25.65 -0.87 -0.92
CA LYS A 15 -24.93 -1.46 -2.06
C LYS A 15 -23.54 -0.85 -2.24
N ILE A 16 -23.40 0.46 -2.00
CA ILE A 16 -22.13 1.18 -2.04
C ILE A 16 -21.22 0.70 -0.91
N GLU A 17 -21.72 0.62 0.32
CA GLU A 17 -20.98 0.10 1.47
C GLU A 17 -20.52 -1.34 1.24
N ALA A 18 -21.41 -2.21 0.75
CA ALA A 18 -21.06 -3.60 0.44
C ALA A 18 -20.01 -3.70 -0.68
N THR A 19 -19.99 -2.79 -1.66
CA THR A 19 -18.93 -2.77 -2.68
C THR A 19 -17.62 -2.22 -2.14
N LEU A 20 -17.67 -1.18 -1.28
CA LEU A 20 -16.50 -0.58 -0.65
C LEU A 20 -15.78 -1.59 0.25
N GLU A 21 -16.53 -2.33 1.07
CA GLU A 21 -15.98 -3.34 1.97
C GLU A 21 -15.37 -4.53 1.23
N LYS A 22 -16.00 -4.95 0.11
CA LYS A 22 -15.46 -6.00 -0.77
C LYS A 22 -14.16 -5.58 -1.47
N VAL A 23 -14.07 -4.32 -1.90
CA VAL A 23 -12.86 -3.76 -2.49
C VAL A 23 -11.75 -3.70 -1.43
N LYS A 24 -12.05 -3.20 -0.23
CA LYS A 24 -11.08 -3.12 0.87
C LYS A 24 -10.52 -4.49 1.26
N CYS A 25 -11.38 -5.49 1.46
CA CYS A 25 -10.95 -6.86 1.79
C CYS A 25 -10.10 -7.51 0.69
N LYS A 26 -10.41 -7.24 -0.59
CA LYS A 26 -9.59 -7.73 -1.72
C LYS A 26 -8.21 -7.09 -1.70
N THR A 27 -8.14 -5.76 -1.57
CA THR A 27 -6.89 -5.02 -1.50
C THR A 27 -6.03 -5.49 -0.33
N GLU A 28 -6.60 -5.69 0.86
CA GLU A 28 -5.85 -6.17 2.04
C GLU A 28 -5.28 -7.59 1.84
N ARG A 29 -6.04 -8.47 1.17
CA ARG A 29 -5.59 -9.84 0.86
C ARG A 29 -4.52 -9.86 -0.24
N GLU A 30 -4.67 -9.04 -1.27
CA GLU A 30 -3.68 -8.89 -2.35
C GLU A 30 -2.38 -8.27 -1.83
N VAL A 31 -2.48 -7.25 -0.97
CA VAL A 31 -1.32 -6.65 -0.28
C VAL A 31 -0.64 -7.66 0.62
N SER A 32 -1.38 -8.48 1.38
CA SER A 32 -0.79 -9.58 2.17
C SER A 32 -0.14 -10.66 1.31
N SER A 33 -0.69 -10.96 0.14
CA SER A 33 -0.11 -11.90 -0.81
C SER A 33 1.19 -11.36 -1.40
N LEU A 34 1.16 -10.12 -1.90
CA LEU A 34 2.33 -9.41 -2.42
C LEU A 34 3.42 -9.27 -1.37
N LEU A 35 3.08 -8.94 -0.11
CA LEU A 35 4.03 -8.91 1.00
C LEU A 35 4.64 -10.28 1.33
N ARG A 36 3.93 -11.36 1.02
CA ARG A 36 4.42 -12.74 1.21
C ARG A 36 5.24 -13.22 0.03
N GLU A 37 4.99 -12.68 -1.16
CA GLU A 37 5.75 -12.93 -2.39
C GLU A 37 7.05 -12.12 -2.41
N LEU A 38 7.01 -10.84 -2.05
CA LEU A 38 8.16 -9.94 -1.82
C LEU A 38 8.92 -10.24 -0.52
N SER A 39 8.78 -11.47 0.02
CA SER A 39 9.40 -11.88 1.28
C SER A 39 10.89 -12.21 1.11
N THR A 40 11.40 -12.24 -0.13
CA THR A 40 12.81 -12.41 -0.43
C THR A 40 13.50 -11.06 -0.44
N PHE A 41 14.63 -10.99 0.25
CA PHE A 41 15.51 -9.83 0.32
C PHE A 41 15.93 -9.32 -1.07
N GLU A 42 16.00 -10.23 -2.04
CA GLU A 42 16.34 -9.98 -3.45
C GLU A 42 15.28 -9.11 -4.14
N ASP A 43 14.00 -9.45 -4.03
CA ASP A 43 12.90 -8.68 -4.63
C ASP A 43 12.80 -7.26 -4.05
N CYS A 44 13.08 -7.11 -2.75
CA CYS A 44 13.15 -5.79 -2.12
C CYS A 44 14.28 -4.93 -2.69
N MET A 45 15.40 -5.56 -3.05
CA MET A 45 16.57 -4.86 -3.58
C MET A 45 16.32 -4.43 -5.03
N GLU A 46 15.67 -5.29 -5.81
CA GLU A 46 15.25 -4.97 -7.19
C GLU A 46 14.33 -3.75 -7.23
N VAL A 47 13.35 -3.66 -6.32
CA VAL A 47 12.47 -2.47 -6.20
C VAL A 47 13.24 -1.21 -5.81
N LEU A 48 14.29 -1.34 -4.99
CA LEU A 48 15.11 -0.21 -4.59
C LEU A 48 15.99 0.30 -5.75
N GLU A 49 16.55 -0.61 -6.53
CA GLU A 49 17.37 -0.34 -7.71
C GLU A 49 16.56 0.25 -8.89
N ASP A 50 15.30 -0.17 -9.06
CA ASP A 50 14.44 0.30 -10.15
C ASP A 50 13.94 1.76 -9.96
N MET A 51 14.17 2.36 -8.77
CA MET A 51 13.80 3.75 -8.51
C MET A 51 14.81 4.74 -9.12
N GLU A 52 14.48 5.24 -10.31
CA GLU A 52 15.28 6.20 -11.10
C GLU A 52 15.62 7.53 -10.39
N ASP A 53 14.88 7.91 -9.34
CA ASP A 53 15.04 9.18 -8.62
C ASP A 53 15.73 9.06 -7.23
N VAL A 54 16.29 7.90 -6.91
CA VAL A 54 17.01 7.68 -5.64
C VAL A 54 18.51 7.90 -5.87
N ASP A 55 19.08 8.93 -5.22
CA ASP A 55 20.52 9.17 -5.27
C ASP A 55 21.30 8.16 -4.40
N ASP A 56 22.60 7.99 -4.68
CA ASP A 56 23.47 7.03 -3.99
C ASP A 56 23.46 7.18 -2.44
N THR A 57 23.27 8.40 -1.93
CA THR A 57 23.24 8.64 -0.48
C THR A 57 21.92 8.18 0.13
N ALA A 58 20.81 8.47 -0.55
CA ALA A 58 19.48 7.98 -0.21
C ALA A 58 19.43 6.44 -0.28
N TYR A 59 20.01 5.86 -1.32
CA TYR A 59 20.12 4.42 -1.51
C TYR A 59 20.88 3.75 -0.35
N LEU A 60 22.05 4.28 0.03
CA LEU A 60 22.82 3.74 1.16
C LEU A 60 22.09 3.85 2.51
N LYS A 61 21.32 4.93 2.74
CA LYS A 61 20.48 5.05 3.94
C LYS A 61 19.35 4.02 3.96
N ALA A 62 18.74 3.75 2.80
CA ALA A 62 17.75 2.69 2.67
C ALA A 62 18.36 1.31 2.94
N LEU A 63 19.59 1.07 2.48
CA LEU A 63 20.36 -0.14 2.79
C LEU A 63 20.67 -0.31 4.30
N GLU A 64 20.98 0.76 5.04
CA GLU A 64 21.15 0.67 6.50
C GLU A 64 19.85 0.23 7.21
N LYS A 65 18.71 0.77 6.77
CA LYS A 65 17.39 0.42 7.31
C LYS A 65 16.85 -0.91 6.79
N PHE A 66 17.51 -1.47 5.77
CA PHE A 66 17.16 -2.73 5.12
C PHE A 66 17.21 -3.93 6.08
N THR A 67 17.92 -3.78 7.20
CA THR A 67 18.03 -4.77 8.28
C THR A 67 16.73 -4.97 9.07
N SER A 68 15.75 -4.06 8.95
CA SER A 68 14.45 -4.15 9.62
C SER A 68 13.35 -4.64 8.69
N LEU A 69 12.83 -5.85 8.96
CA LEU A 69 11.66 -6.39 8.24
C LEU A 69 10.42 -5.51 8.36
N ASP A 70 10.20 -4.85 9.50
CA ASP A 70 9.05 -3.98 9.70
C ASP A 70 9.16 -2.70 8.86
N TRP A 71 10.39 -2.17 8.71
CA TRP A 71 10.65 -1.03 7.83
C TRP A 71 10.32 -1.37 6.37
N TRP A 72 10.70 -2.57 5.92
CA TRP A 72 10.36 -3.09 4.58
C TRP A 72 8.89 -3.23 4.33
N ARG A 73 8.16 -3.85 5.26
CA ARG A 73 6.71 -3.98 5.13
C ARG A 73 6.04 -2.62 4.99
N MET A 74 6.50 -1.66 5.77
CA MET A 74 5.98 -0.30 5.72
C MET A 74 6.33 0.39 4.40
N PHE A 75 7.57 0.23 3.92
CA PHE A 75 8.04 0.75 2.63
C PHE A 75 7.24 0.20 1.44
N MET A 76 7.04 -1.12 1.40
CA MET A 76 6.30 -1.78 0.33
C MET A 76 4.80 -1.45 0.33
N MET A 77 4.22 -1.13 1.48
CA MET A 77 2.84 -0.63 1.58
C MET A 77 2.68 0.84 1.17
N MET A 78 3.77 1.60 1.00
CA MET A 78 3.70 3.00 0.58
C MET A 78 3.51 3.13 -0.93
N SER A 79 2.92 4.24 -1.38
CA SER A 79 2.91 4.62 -2.80
C SER A 79 4.33 5.01 -3.26
N GLU A 80 4.63 4.83 -4.55
CA GLU A 80 5.94 5.18 -5.15
C GLU A 80 6.44 6.58 -4.78
N SER A 81 5.55 7.57 -4.80
CA SER A 81 5.87 8.94 -4.39
C SER A 81 6.30 9.08 -2.93
N ARG A 82 5.82 8.22 -2.03
CA ARG A 82 6.21 8.20 -0.60
C ARG A 82 7.45 7.37 -0.36
N LYS A 83 7.65 6.29 -1.12
CA LYS A 83 8.88 5.47 -1.10
C LYS A 83 10.10 6.35 -1.37
N LYS A 84 10.01 7.22 -2.38
CA LYS A 84 11.07 8.19 -2.72
C LYS A 84 11.43 9.10 -1.54
N ILE A 85 10.42 9.67 -0.87
CA ILE A 85 10.64 10.55 0.31
C ILE A 85 11.26 9.78 1.48
N MET A 86 10.90 8.52 1.65
CA MET A 86 11.38 7.67 2.74
C MET A 86 12.80 7.15 2.54
N ALA A 87 13.24 7.05 1.29
CA ALA A 87 14.61 6.68 0.91
C ALA A 87 15.60 7.86 1.06
N GLN A 88 15.14 9.12 0.91
CA GLN A 88 15.95 10.35 1.07
C GLN A 88 16.43 10.59 2.51
#